data_AF-A0A1B2DLT8-F1
#
_entry.id   AF-A0A1B2DLT8-F1
#
_cell.length_a   1.000
_cell.length_b   1.000
_cell.length_c   1.000
_cell.angle_alpha   90.00
_cell.angle_beta   90.00
_cell.angle_gamma   90.00
#
_symmetry.space_group_name_H-M   'P 1'
#
loop_
_entity.id
_entity.type
_entity.pdbx_description
1 polymer ?
#
loop_
_entity_poly.entity_id
_entity_poly.type
_entity_poly.pdbx_seq_one_letter_code
_entity_poly.pdbx_strand_id
1 'polypeptide(L)'
;MQQEVSPLSAVPELSFDPLISQQFLPSANKGMTASPFASVFDRYYYSKIPAGADVEQLVQKLRSLSLVEEAYLSKKPELANTPFPNTTTVLPDNDPRFSFQKYAQADPLGINAPYAWQFEGGDGKGTQWADIEWSWALNHEDLAAHNIQLLPGGINDGDGSHGTAVLGVVSAVDNAIGNIGLANKATPIVSSLVRSGGAAEAILAATQVLSPGDVILLEIQIGFGGPWLPIETQPAEFDAIQYATSLGIVVVEAGANGGADLDQYQHWDNKYIYNRDLPDFKDSGAILVGAGSSTAPHYRLDFSSHGNRIDVFGIGENVATLGATSTASTTGYTDYFNGTSSASPVVVGAILQLQGIAKANFGEPYSPAEIRRILRWLPFNTPTSDMANDRIGTLPNLKQIISNLPTPGAVPNDTEAPLAPTNLVVSTITETVNLNWTASTDNVGLIGYDIYVNNDPFPKARTTSNSATISGLTSGSYTFTVKARDGFSNLSTENNSVTVQVDASFTPWSASSVYVKDDIVSYDGVKYKAKWWTQNQRPDLNSNLYDVWTVLGPY
;
A
#
# COMPACT_ATOMS: atom_id res chain seq x y z
N MET A 1 46.91 -4.67 -22.85
CA MET A 1 46.64 -3.45 -23.63
C MET A 1 45.66 -3.83 -24.74
N GLN A 2 44.45 -4.25 -24.38
CA GLN A 2 43.24 -3.42 -24.29
C GLN A 2 42.97 -2.64 -25.58
N GLN A 3 42.12 -3.24 -26.43
CA GLN A 3 41.29 -2.52 -27.38
C GLN A 3 40.24 -1.74 -26.59
N GLU A 4 40.26 -0.42 -26.68
CA GLU A 4 39.14 0.42 -26.28
C GLU A 4 38.02 0.25 -27.31
N VAL A 5 36.98 -0.47 -26.91
CA VAL A 5 35.68 -0.43 -27.58
C VAL A 5 35.00 0.86 -27.16
N SER A 6 34.74 1.74 -28.13
CA SER A 6 34.03 3.01 -27.95
C SER A 6 32.68 2.80 -27.23
N PRO A 7 32.31 3.62 -26.23
CA PRO A 7 31.06 3.45 -25.46
C PRO A 7 29.77 3.83 -26.21
N LEU A 8 29.83 4.07 -27.52
CA LEU A 8 28.72 4.64 -28.30
C LEU A 8 27.64 3.64 -28.75
N SER A 9 27.73 2.36 -28.41
CA SER A 9 26.87 1.29 -28.93
C SER A 9 25.61 0.95 -28.12
N ALA A 10 25.27 1.70 -27.06
CA ALA A 10 24.13 1.37 -26.20
C ALA A 10 23.12 2.53 -26.07
N VAL A 11 22.80 3.21 -27.17
CA VAL A 11 21.69 4.20 -27.15
C VAL A 11 20.45 3.56 -27.76
N PRO A 12 19.32 3.52 -27.05
CA PRO A 12 18.07 2.96 -27.56
C PRO A 12 17.61 3.70 -28.82
N GLU A 13 16.95 2.97 -29.71
CA GLU A 13 16.39 3.53 -30.93
C GLU A 13 15.27 4.53 -30.57
N LEU A 14 15.42 5.79 -30.98
CA LEU A 14 14.44 6.84 -30.73
C LEU A 14 13.52 7.00 -31.94
N SER A 15 12.22 6.99 -31.71
CA SER A 15 11.22 7.43 -32.69
C SER A 15 10.99 8.93 -32.56
N PHE A 16 10.90 9.64 -33.69
CA PHE A 16 10.67 11.08 -33.71
C PHE A 16 9.34 11.39 -34.40
N ASP A 17 8.43 11.99 -33.63
CA ASP A 17 7.14 12.47 -34.12
C ASP A 17 7.16 13.99 -34.30
N PRO A 18 6.45 14.55 -35.28
CA PRO A 18 6.32 16.00 -35.42
C PRO A 18 5.76 16.62 -34.14
N LEU A 19 6.42 17.67 -33.63
CA LEU A 19 5.97 18.37 -32.42
C LEU A 19 4.63 19.08 -32.61
N ILE A 20 4.40 19.60 -33.81
CA ILE A 20 3.18 20.32 -34.16
C ILE A 20 2.34 19.43 -35.08
N SER A 21 1.08 19.18 -34.70
CA SER A 21 0.16 18.42 -35.53
C SER A 21 -0.05 19.09 -36.89
N GLN A 22 -0.08 18.29 -37.97
CA GLN A 22 -0.15 18.79 -39.34
C GLN A 22 -1.36 19.69 -39.60
N GLN A 23 -2.48 19.47 -38.91
CA GLN A 23 -3.68 20.29 -39.05
C GLN A 23 -3.50 21.74 -38.57
N PHE A 24 -2.47 22.00 -37.74
CA PHE A 24 -2.15 23.31 -37.20
C PHE A 24 -0.91 23.94 -37.85
N LEU A 25 -0.28 23.25 -38.81
CA LEU A 25 0.83 23.84 -39.54
C LEU A 25 0.32 25.01 -40.40
N PRO A 26 0.99 26.17 -40.39
CA PRO A 26 0.56 27.33 -41.15
C PRO A 26 0.49 27.09 -42.67
N SER A 27 1.20 26.07 -43.17
CA SER A 27 1.17 25.60 -44.55
C SER A 27 -0.17 24.99 -44.99
N ALA A 28 -1.07 24.64 -44.04
CA ALA A 28 -2.40 24.12 -44.32
C ALA A 28 -3.48 25.20 -44.56
N ASN A 29 -3.22 26.45 -44.16
CA ASN A 29 -4.18 27.56 -44.34
C ASN A 29 -4.04 28.21 -45.73
N LYS A 30 -4.83 27.71 -46.69
CA LYS A 30 -5.00 28.31 -48.02
C LYS A 30 -5.70 29.67 -47.91
N GLY A 31 -4.95 30.77 -47.82
CA GLY A 31 -5.54 32.10 -47.98
C GLY A 31 -4.75 33.30 -47.49
N MET A 32 -3.67 33.12 -46.72
CA MET A 32 -2.81 34.23 -46.30
C MET A 32 -1.45 34.14 -46.99
N THR A 33 -0.89 35.29 -47.37
CA THR A 33 0.47 35.40 -47.93
C THR A 33 1.46 34.64 -47.04
N ALA A 34 2.20 33.70 -47.63
CA ALA A 34 3.09 32.80 -46.90
C ALA A 34 4.05 33.59 -45.99
N SER A 35 3.86 33.47 -44.67
CA SER A 35 4.83 33.97 -43.71
C SER A 35 6.15 33.23 -43.93
N PRO A 36 7.31 33.92 -43.99
CA PRO A 36 8.61 33.26 -44.08
C PRO A 36 8.91 32.36 -42.87
N PHE A 37 8.14 32.49 -41.79
CA PHE A 37 8.25 31.67 -40.57
C PHE A 37 7.36 30.43 -40.57
N ALA A 38 6.48 30.26 -41.55
CA ALA A 38 5.53 29.13 -41.59
C ALA A 38 6.22 27.76 -41.58
N SER A 39 7.35 27.63 -42.29
CA SER A 39 8.10 26.37 -42.44
C SER A 39 9.08 26.08 -41.29
N VAL A 40 9.17 26.97 -40.29
CA VAL A 40 10.01 26.76 -39.11
C VAL A 40 9.41 25.66 -38.23
N PHE A 41 8.07 25.59 -38.14
CA PHE A 41 7.37 24.59 -37.33
C PHE A 41 7.45 23.16 -37.90
N ASP A 42 7.73 23.02 -39.19
CA ASP A 42 7.93 21.73 -39.85
C ASP A 42 9.25 21.04 -39.41
N ARG A 43 10.10 21.73 -38.64
CA ARG A 43 11.44 21.29 -38.25
C ARG A 43 11.53 20.83 -36.79
N TYR A 44 10.43 20.93 -36.03
CA TYR A 44 10.41 20.51 -34.63
C TYR A 44 9.81 19.12 -34.50
N TYR A 45 10.55 18.25 -33.81
CA TYR A 45 10.17 16.88 -33.51
C TYR A 45 10.31 16.64 -32.01
N TYR A 46 9.54 15.70 -31.48
CA TYR A 46 9.74 15.19 -30.13
C TYR A 46 9.93 13.68 -30.16
N SER A 47 10.59 13.18 -29.12
CA SER A 47 10.72 11.75 -28.85
C SER A 47 10.42 11.53 -27.37
N LYS A 48 9.73 10.43 -27.05
CA LYS A 48 9.55 10.02 -25.66
C LYS A 48 10.87 9.46 -25.14
N ILE A 49 11.31 9.93 -23.98
CA ILE A 49 12.53 9.45 -23.35
C ILE A 49 12.29 8.01 -22.87
N PRO A 50 13.09 7.02 -23.32
CA PRO A 50 12.97 5.65 -22.83
C PRO A 50 13.22 5.58 -21.32
N ALA A 51 12.50 4.71 -20.62
CA ALA A 51 12.68 4.53 -19.18
C ALA A 51 14.13 4.14 -18.85
N GLY A 52 14.72 4.78 -17.84
CA GLY A 52 16.11 4.55 -17.42
C GLY A 52 17.19 5.15 -18.32
N ALA A 53 16.83 5.91 -19.36
CA ALA A 53 17.81 6.58 -20.21
C ALA A 53 18.50 7.75 -19.50
N ASP A 54 19.81 7.89 -19.70
CA ASP A 54 20.56 9.08 -19.31
C ASP A 54 20.19 10.25 -20.24
N VAL A 55 19.37 11.15 -19.73
CA VAL A 55 18.82 12.29 -20.49
C VAL A 55 19.92 13.24 -20.94
N GLU A 56 20.93 13.48 -20.12
CA GLU A 56 22.01 14.41 -20.47
C GLU A 56 22.86 13.84 -21.60
N GLN A 57 23.21 12.55 -21.52
CA GLN A 57 23.94 11.87 -22.56
C GLN A 57 23.15 11.80 -23.87
N LEU A 58 21.84 11.56 -23.79
CA LEU A 58 20.94 11.54 -24.96
C LEU A 58 20.91 12.90 -25.66
N VAL A 59 20.73 13.99 -24.89
CA VAL A 59 20.69 15.35 -25.43
C VAL A 59 22.04 15.74 -26.05
N GLN A 60 23.16 15.42 -25.40
CA GLN A 60 24.49 15.67 -25.96
C GLN A 60 24.71 14.93 -27.27
N LYS A 61 24.28 13.67 -27.36
CA LYS A 61 24.39 12.89 -28.59
C LYS A 61 23.54 13.47 -29.71
N LEU A 62 22.29 13.86 -29.44
CA LEU A 62 21.44 14.49 -30.46
C LEU A 62 22.04 15.79 -30.96
N ARG A 63 22.60 16.62 -30.06
CA ARG A 63 23.34 17.85 -30.42
C ARG A 63 24.59 17.61 -31.27
N SER A 64 25.16 16.40 -31.25
CA SER A 64 26.31 16.03 -32.08
C SER A 64 25.97 15.66 -33.52
N LEU A 65 24.67 15.47 -33.84
CA LEU A 65 24.22 15.09 -35.18
C LEU A 65 24.17 16.33 -36.08
N SER A 66 24.71 16.23 -37.29
CA SER A 66 24.78 17.35 -38.24
C SER A 66 23.41 17.86 -38.73
N LEU A 67 22.34 17.07 -38.55
CA LEU A 67 20.98 17.44 -38.92
C LEU A 67 20.20 18.11 -37.78
N VAL A 68 20.75 18.13 -36.57
CA VAL A 68 20.10 18.66 -35.37
C VAL A 68 20.71 20.03 -35.06
N GLU A 69 19.92 21.08 -35.22
CA GLU A 69 20.34 22.44 -34.87
C GLU A 69 20.38 22.64 -33.35
N GLU A 70 19.37 22.13 -32.65
CA GLU A 70 19.25 22.19 -31.19
C GLU A 70 18.51 20.93 -30.71
N ALA A 71 18.91 20.39 -29.56
CA ALA A 71 18.13 19.41 -28.83
C ALA A 71 18.09 19.81 -27.35
N TYR A 72 16.92 19.74 -26.74
CA TYR A 72 16.70 20.14 -25.36
C TYR A 72 15.62 19.28 -24.72
N LEU A 73 15.65 19.17 -23.41
CA LEU A 73 14.55 18.61 -22.65
C LEU A 73 13.39 19.62 -22.65
N SER A 74 12.30 19.27 -23.32
CA SER A 74 11.07 20.06 -23.19
C SER A 74 10.54 19.91 -21.76
N LYS A 75 10.49 21.02 -21.02
CA LYS A 75 9.83 21.07 -19.72
C LYS A 75 8.37 21.42 -19.94
N LYS A 76 7.45 20.67 -19.31
CA LYS A 76 6.09 21.19 -19.12
C LYS A 76 6.22 22.54 -18.39
N PRO A 77 5.47 23.59 -18.78
CA PRO A 77 5.44 24.83 -18.02
C PRO A 77 5.18 24.51 -16.56
N GLU A 78 6.01 25.03 -15.66
CA GLU A 78 5.78 24.91 -14.21
C GLU A 78 4.50 25.69 -13.89
N LEU A 79 3.37 24.98 -13.85
CA LEU A 79 2.12 25.50 -13.31
C LEU A 79 2.35 25.67 -11.80
N ALA A 80 1.83 26.76 -11.24
CA ALA A 80 1.85 26.97 -9.81
C ALA A 80 1.30 25.72 -9.10
N ASN A 81 2.00 25.22 -8.07
CA ASN A 81 1.67 24.00 -7.32
C ASN A 81 0.28 24.00 -6.63
N THR A 82 -0.50 25.07 -6.78
CA THR A 82 -1.88 25.13 -6.33
C THR A 82 -2.79 24.54 -7.39
N PRO A 83 -3.48 23.42 -7.13
CA PRO A 83 -4.40 22.85 -8.10
C PRO A 83 -5.51 23.85 -8.47
N PHE A 84 -6.01 23.76 -9.69
CA PHE A 84 -7.12 24.61 -10.16
C PHE A 84 -8.34 24.45 -9.24
N PRO A 85 -9.07 25.55 -8.93
CA PRO A 85 -10.30 25.46 -8.15
C PRO A 85 -11.38 24.68 -8.90
N ASN A 86 -12.24 23.97 -8.17
CA ASN A 86 -13.30 23.18 -8.78
C ASN A 86 -14.34 24.07 -9.48
N THR A 87 -14.66 23.72 -10.72
CA THR A 87 -15.70 24.37 -11.53
C THR A 87 -17.11 23.88 -11.19
N THR A 88 -17.22 22.72 -10.53
CA THR A 88 -18.48 22.16 -10.04
C THR A 88 -18.50 22.26 -8.52
N THR A 89 -19.53 22.88 -7.94
CA THR A 89 -19.65 22.90 -6.49
C THR A 89 -20.14 21.54 -5.98
N VAL A 90 -19.49 21.02 -4.95
CA VAL A 90 -19.94 19.87 -4.17
C VAL A 90 -20.51 20.39 -2.85
N LEU A 91 -21.71 19.98 -2.46
CA LEU A 91 -22.46 20.51 -1.32
C LEU A 91 -22.76 19.42 -0.29
N PRO A 92 -21.74 18.79 0.34
CA PRO A 92 -21.94 17.61 1.16
C PRO A 92 -22.89 17.79 2.35
N ASP A 93 -23.03 19.02 2.87
CA ASP A 93 -23.93 19.32 4.00
C ASP A 93 -25.42 19.32 3.62
N ASN A 94 -25.77 19.27 2.32
CA ASN A 94 -27.15 19.13 1.87
C ASN A 94 -27.61 17.66 1.84
N ASP A 95 -26.68 16.70 1.85
CA ASP A 95 -26.94 15.27 1.87
C ASP A 95 -27.08 14.80 3.34
N PRO A 96 -28.29 14.39 3.78
CA PRO A 96 -28.60 14.24 5.21
C PRO A 96 -27.72 13.25 5.99
N ARG A 97 -26.99 12.36 5.30
CA ARG A 97 -26.16 11.34 5.93
C ARG A 97 -24.66 11.61 5.88
N PHE A 98 -24.21 12.74 5.32
CA PHE A 98 -22.78 13.07 5.27
C PHE A 98 -22.10 13.08 6.65
N SER A 99 -22.83 13.47 7.71
CA SER A 99 -22.32 13.42 9.09
C SER A 99 -22.00 12.01 9.61
N PHE A 100 -22.56 10.96 8.98
CA PHE A 100 -22.28 9.56 9.33
C PHE A 100 -21.08 9.00 8.53
N GLN A 101 -20.70 9.64 7.42
CA GLN A 101 -19.60 9.22 6.55
C GLN A 101 -18.24 9.65 7.12
N LYS A 102 -17.88 9.13 8.30
CA LYS A 102 -16.64 9.49 9.02
C LYS A 102 -15.37 9.28 8.19
N TYR A 103 -15.37 8.28 7.31
CA TYR A 103 -14.26 8.01 6.39
C TYR A 103 -13.98 9.15 5.42
N ALA A 104 -14.96 10.01 5.11
CA ALA A 104 -14.79 11.18 4.24
C ALA A 104 -14.24 12.41 5.00
N GLN A 105 -14.37 12.44 6.33
CA GLN A 105 -14.03 13.58 7.18
C GLN A 105 -12.51 13.85 7.21
N ALA A 106 -12.13 14.99 7.78
CA ALA A 106 -10.73 15.38 7.90
C ALA A 106 -9.90 14.39 8.70
N ASP A 107 -8.59 14.39 8.43
CA ASP A 107 -7.61 13.68 9.23
C ASP A 107 -7.64 14.15 10.70
N PRO A 108 -7.37 13.26 11.67
CA PRO A 108 -7.02 11.85 11.50
C PRO A 108 -8.24 10.92 11.44
N LEU A 109 -9.48 11.39 11.25
CA LEU A 109 -10.68 10.51 11.27
C LEU A 109 -10.93 9.79 9.93
N GLY A 110 -10.65 10.46 8.82
CA GLY A 110 -10.90 9.99 7.48
C GLY A 110 -9.89 10.56 6.48
N ILE A 111 -10.22 10.45 5.19
CA ILE A 111 -9.29 10.80 4.11
C ILE A 111 -9.29 12.29 3.72
N ASN A 112 -10.19 13.09 4.30
CA ASN A 112 -10.41 14.50 3.99
C ASN A 112 -10.90 14.77 2.55
N ALA A 113 -11.94 14.05 2.12
CA ALA A 113 -12.53 14.22 0.79
C ALA A 113 -13.04 15.65 0.50
N PRO A 114 -13.63 16.39 1.46
CA PRO A 114 -13.99 17.80 1.25
C PRO A 114 -12.83 18.72 0.90
N TYR A 115 -11.59 18.37 1.26
CA TYR A 115 -10.42 19.11 0.81
C TYR A 115 -10.18 18.91 -0.70
N ALA A 116 -10.28 17.67 -1.17
CA ALA A 116 -10.16 17.35 -2.60
C ALA A 116 -11.24 18.02 -3.44
N TRP A 117 -12.50 18.03 -2.99
CA TRP A 117 -13.64 18.63 -3.72
C TRP A 117 -13.48 20.12 -4.04
N GLN A 118 -12.55 20.83 -3.39
CA GLN A 118 -12.24 22.22 -3.68
C GLN A 118 -11.44 22.41 -4.98
N PHE A 119 -10.90 21.34 -5.54
CA PHE A 119 -10.04 21.38 -6.73
C PHE A 119 -10.70 20.70 -7.93
N GLU A 120 -10.43 21.21 -9.14
CA GLU A 120 -10.97 20.65 -10.39
C GLU A 120 -10.57 19.19 -10.54
N GLY A 121 -11.56 18.33 -10.79
CA GLY A 121 -11.39 16.88 -10.86
C GLY A 121 -11.32 16.18 -9.50
N GLY A 122 -11.25 16.92 -8.39
CA GLY A 122 -11.21 16.37 -7.03
C GLY A 122 -12.54 15.78 -6.55
N ASP A 123 -13.61 15.89 -7.34
CA ASP A 123 -14.88 15.19 -7.21
C ASP A 123 -14.97 13.93 -8.10
N GLY A 124 -13.87 13.56 -8.76
CA GLY A 124 -13.78 12.44 -9.70
C GLY A 124 -14.14 12.80 -11.15
N LYS A 125 -14.51 14.05 -11.44
CA LYS A 125 -14.83 14.48 -12.80
C LYS A 125 -13.68 14.16 -13.78
N GLY A 126 -14.01 13.54 -14.91
CA GLY A 126 -13.04 13.13 -15.92
C GLY A 126 -12.33 11.80 -15.63
N THR A 127 -12.80 11.04 -14.64
CA THR A 127 -12.34 9.68 -14.33
C THR A 127 -13.46 8.67 -14.52
N GLN A 128 -13.07 7.43 -14.84
CA GLN A 128 -13.97 6.27 -14.87
C GLN A 128 -13.45 5.21 -13.90
N TRP A 129 -14.35 4.36 -13.39
CA TRP A 129 -13.95 3.20 -12.63
C TRP A 129 -14.92 2.04 -12.75
N ALA A 130 -14.40 0.82 -12.65
CA ALA A 130 -15.17 -0.42 -12.67
C ALA A 130 -15.19 -1.07 -11.29
N ASP A 131 -16.39 -1.39 -10.81
CA ASP A 131 -16.56 -2.32 -9.70
C ASP A 131 -16.73 -3.75 -10.23
N ILE A 132 -15.95 -4.69 -9.69
CA ILE A 132 -16.02 -6.11 -10.06
C ILE A 132 -16.55 -6.91 -8.87
N GLU A 133 -17.82 -7.31 -8.98
CA GLU A 133 -18.59 -7.91 -7.89
C GLU A 133 -19.71 -8.83 -8.40
N TRP A 134 -20.51 -9.41 -7.50
CA TRP A 134 -21.60 -10.34 -7.87
C TRP A 134 -22.85 -9.66 -8.43
N SER A 135 -23.30 -8.56 -7.81
CA SER A 135 -24.45 -7.79 -8.27
C SER A 135 -24.61 -6.46 -7.53
N TRP A 136 -25.55 -5.63 -8.01
CA TRP A 136 -25.80 -4.26 -7.55
C TRP A 136 -27.28 -3.89 -7.69
N ALA A 137 -27.74 -2.94 -6.89
CA ALA A 137 -29.00 -2.25 -7.05
C ALA A 137 -28.78 -0.91 -7.79
N LEU A 138 -28.57 -0.98 -9.11
CA LEU A 138 -28.17 0.18 -9.93
C LEU A 138 -29.22 1.30 -10.01
N ASN A 139 -30.48 0.99 -9.70
CA ASN A 139 -31.58 1.95 -9.67
C ASN A 139 -31.77 2.62 -8.30
N HIS A 140 -30.82 2.45 -7.37
CA HIS A 140 -30.81 3.16 -6.10
C HIS A 140 -30.87 4.68 -6.31
N GLU A 141 -31.61 5.42 -5.47
CA GLU A 141 -31.84 6.86 -5.62
C GLU A 141 -30.54 7.68 -5.70
N ASP A 142 -29.52 7.29 -4.93
CA ASP A 142 -28.18 7.89 -4.96
C ASP A 142 -27.25 7.34 -6.06
N LEU A 143 -27.71 6.45 -6.95
CA LEU A 143 -26.92 5.92 -8.07
C LEU A 143 -27.57 6.16 -9.43
N ALA A 144 -28.90 6.27 -9.48
CA ALA A 144 -29.68 6.24 -10.72
C ALA A 144 -29.25 7.30 -11.75
N ALA A 145 -28.82 8.48 -11.30
CA ALA A 145 -28.39 9.56 -12.18
C ALA A 145 -27.12 9.23 -12.99
N HIS A 146 -26.31 8.25 -12.55
CA HIS A 146 -25.13 7.81 -13.29
C HIS A 146 -25.46 6.99 -14.53
N ASN A 147 -26.65 6.35 -14.59
CA ASN A 147 -26.97 5.35 -15.62
C ASN A 147 -25.88 4.28 -15.75
N ILE A 148 -25.48 3.69 -14.62
CA ILE A 148 -24.32 2.80 -14.50
C ILE A 148 -24.38 1.67 -15.52
N GLN A 149 -23.34 1.57 -16.36
CA GLN A 149 -23.25 0.54 -17.37
C GLN A 149 -22.85 -0.80 -16.73
N LEU A 150 -23.69 -1.83 -16.91
CA LEU A 150 -23.31 -3.22 -16.69
C LEU A 150 -22.64 -3.78 -17.94
N LEU A 151 -21.38 -4.19 -17.83
CA LEU A 151 -20.66 -4.87 -18.90
C LEU A 151 -21.26 -6.26 -19.17
N PRO A 152 -21.17 -6.80 -20.41
CA PRO A 152 -21.77 -8.08 -20.76
C PRO A 152 -21.39 -9.20 -19.77
N GLY A 153 -22.37 -9.88 -19.19
CA GLY A 153 -22.22 -10.91 -18.17
C GLY A 153 -23.57 -11.23 -17.51
N GLY A 154 -23.65 -12.28 -16.68
CA GLY A 154 -24.83 -12.52 -15.83
C GLY A 154 -24.81 -11.65 -14.57
N ILE A 155 -25.87 -11.65 -13.77
CA ILE A 155 -25.87 -11.08 -12.41
C ILE A 155 -26.41 -12.11 -11.43
N ASN A 156 -25.95 -12.08 -10.18
CA ASN A 156 -26.51 -12.91 -9.12
C ASN A 156 -27.50 -12.08 -8.28
N ASP A 157 -28.80 -12.17 -8.60
CA ASP A 157 -29.85 -11.32 -8.03
C ASP A 157 -30.01 -11.39 -6.49
N GLY A 158 -29.43 -12.40 -5.84
CA GLY A 158 -29.48 -12.58 -4.38
C GLY A 158 -28.50 -11.72 -3.57
N ASP A 159 -27.55 -11.02 -4.22
CA ASP A 159 -26.39 -10.41 -3.54
C ASP A 159 -26.22 -8.90 -3.79
N GLY A 160 -27.31 -8.22 -4.18
CA GLY A 160 -27.21 -6.82 -4.61
C GLY A 160 -26.78 -5.84 -3.52
N SER A 161 -26.77 -6.26 -2.25
CA SER A 161 -26.47 -5.38 -1.11
C SER A 161 -25.01 -4.95 -1.04
N HIS A 162 -24.08 -5.91 -1.23
CA HIS A 162 -22.64 -5.67 -1.05
C HIS A 162 -22.12 -4.69 -2.11
N GLY A 163 -22.30 -4.99 -3.40
CA GLY A 163 -21.89 -4.09 -4.48
C GLY A 163 -22.56 -2.71 -4.41
N THR A 164 -23.82 -2.62 -3.95
CA THR A 164 -24.49 -1.31 -3.75
C THR A 164 -23.81 -0.49 -2.65
N ALA A 165 -23.39 -1.14 -1.56
CA ALA A 165 -22.65 -0.50 -0.48
C ALA A 165 -21.29 0.01 -0.97
N VAL A 166 -20.59 -0.75 -1.82
CA VAL A 166 -19.32 -0.35 -2.45
C VAL A 166 -19.52 0.86 -3.37
N LEU A 167 -20.48 0.80 -4.30
CA LEU A 167 -20.84 1.92 -5.17
C LEU A 167 -21.25 3.15 -4.37
N GLY A 168 -21.90 2.97 -3.21
CA GLY A 168 -22.32 4.05 -2.34
C GLY A 168 -21.18 4.87 -1.73
N VAL A 169 -20.07 4.22 -1.39
CA VAL A 169 -18.89 4.91 -0.83
C VAL A 169 -18.24 5.79 -1.90
N VAL A 170 -18.18 5.33 -3.15
CA VAL A 170 -17.47 6.03 -4.23
C VAL A 170 -18.38 7.00 -5.00
N SER A 171 -19.56 6.55 -5.37
CA SER A 171 -20.37 7.11 -6.46
C SER A 171 -21.75 7.61 -6.05
N ALA A 172 -22.13 7.58 -4.76
CA ALA A 172 -23.39 8.22 -4.35
C ALA A 172 -23.43 9.68 -4.84
N VAL A 173 -24.51 10.08 -5.50
CA VAL A 173 -24.57 11.39 -6.16
C VAL A 173 -24.86 12.50 -5.16
N ASP A 174 -24.24 13.67 -5.35
CA ASP A 174 -24.63 14.91 -4.65
C ASP A 174 -26.02 15.36 -5.18
N ASN A 175 -27.07 15.06 -4.42
CA ASN A 175 -28.47 15.25 -4.81
C ASN A 175 -29.38 15.74 -3.66
N ALA A 176 -28.82 16.05 -2.49
CA ALA A 176 -29.51 16.38 -1.25
C ALA A 176 -30.36 15.24 -0.66
N ILE A 177 -30.00 14.00 -0.96
CA ILE A 177 -30.64 12.76 -0.50
C ILE A 177 -29.53 11.85 0.04
N GLY A 178 -29.82 11.12 1.12
CA GLY A 178 -28.95 10.05 1.55
C GLY A 178 -27.49 10.44 1.79
N ASN A 179 -26.59 9.73 1.11
CA ASN A 179 -25.14 9.83 1.22
C ASN A 179 -24.55 10.57 0.02
N ILE A 180 -23.31 11.03 0.16
CA ILE A 180 -22.49 11.57 -0.94
C ILE A 180 -21.23 10.74 -1.17
N GLY A 181 -20.98 10.34 -2.41
CA GLY A 181 -19.81 9.55 -2.79
C GLY A 181 -18.53 10.37 -2.78
N LEU A 182 -17.41 9.73 -2.40
CA LEU A 182 -16.09 10.37 -2.37
C LEU A 182 -15.69 10.96 -3.73
N ALA A 183 -16.08 10.30 -4.82
CA ALA A 183 -15.84 10.71 -6.19
C ALA A 183 -17.17 10.76 -6.97
N ASN A 184 -18.13 11.53 -6.47
CA ASN A 184 -19.52 11.56 -6.98
C ASN A 184 -19.70 11.98 -8.46
N LYS A 185 -18.65 12.51 -9.12
CA LYS A 185 -18.64 12.82 -10.56
C LYS A 185 -17.76 11.86 -11.38
N ALA A 186 -17.09 10.90 -10.76
CA ALA A 186 -16.50 9.79 -11.51
C ALA A 186 -17.59 9.00 -12.21
N THR A 187 -17.28 8.42 -13.37
CA THR A 187 -18.22 7.56 -14.11
C THR A 187 -18.08 6.12 -13.61
N PRO A 188 -19.03 5.56 -12.84
CA PRO A 188 -18.99 4.16 -12.47
C PRO A 188 -19.45 3.27 -13.64
N ILE A 189 -18.82 2.11 -13.76
CA ILE A 189 -19.28 0.95 -14.52
C ILE A 189 -19.20 -0.29 -13.63
N VAL A 190 -19.91 -1.36 -13.97
CA VAL A 190 -19.90 -2.60 -13.20
C VAL A 190 -19.64 -3.81 -14.08
N SER A 191 -18.84 -4.75 -13.59
CA SER A 191 -18.47 -5.99 -14.29
C SER A 191 -18.69 -7.20 -13.40
N SER A 192 -19.69 -8.01 -13.73
CA SER A 192 -20.08 -9.14 -12.88
C SER A 192 -19.12 -10.32 -12.94
N LEU A 193 -18.98 -11.01 -11.82
CA LEU A 193 -18.29 -12.30 -11.69
C LEU A 193 -19.04 -13.48 -12.32
N VAL A 194 -20.33 -13.33 -12.63
CA VAL A 194 -21.15 -14.39 -13.25
C VAL A 194 -20.78 -14.53 -14.74
N ARG A 195 -19.66 -15.22 -14.97
CA ARG A 195 -19.00 -15.46 -16.25
C ARG A 195 -18.34 -16.84 -16.26
N SER A 196 -18.06 -17.39 -17.44
CA SER A 196 -17.34 -18.65 -17.56
C SER A 196 -15.90 -18.58 -17.05
N GLY A 197 -15.20 -17.47 -17.30
CA GLY A 197 -13.82 -17.22 -16.87
C GLY A 197 -13.72 -16.45 -15.56
N GLY A 198 -14.81 -16.33 -14.79
CA GLY A 198 -14.82 -15.73 -13.45
C GLY A 198 -14.26 -14.31 -13.40
N ALA A 199 -13.46 -14.05 -12.37
CA ALA A 199 -12.88 -12.74 -12.09
C ALA A 199 -11.88 -12.29 -13.17
N ALA A 200 -11.03 -13.20 -13.67
CA ALA A 200 -10.09 -12.89 -14.74
C ALA A 200 -10.80 -12.36 -16.00
N GLU A 201 -11.90 -13.01 -16.42
CA GLU A 201 -12.69 -12.53 -17.56
C GLU A 201 -13.40 -11.18 -17.26
N ALA A 202 -13.86 -10.98 -16.03
CA ALA A 202 -14.48 -9.72 -15.61
C ALA A 202 -13.49 -8.54 -15.64
N ILE A 203 -12.24 -8.77 -15.23
CA ILE A 203 -11.13 -7.80 -15.31
C ILE A 203 -10.88 -7.45 -16.77
N LEU A 204 -10.69 -8.46 -17.63
CA LEU A 204 -10.44 -8.25 -19.05
C LEU A 204 -11.57 -7.49 -19.73
N ALA A 205 -12.84 -7.76 -19.38
CA ALA A 205 -13.97 -6.99 -19.88
C ALA A 205 -13.89 -5.50 -19.50
N ALA A 206 -13.50 -5.18 -18.26
CA ALA A 206 -13.31 -3.80 -17.82
C ALA A 206 -12.18 -3.09 -18.58
N THR A 207 -11.08 -3.79 -18.88
CA THR A 207 -9.96 -3.21 -19.66
C THR A 207 -10.35 -2.74 -21.08
N GLN A 208 -11.47 -3.22 -21.63
CA GLN A 208 -11.92 -2.84 -22.97
C GLN A 208 -12.56 -1.45 -23.03
N VAL A 209 -12.93 -0.90 -21.87
CA VAL A 209 -13.65 0.39 -21.79
C VAL A 209 -12.94 1.42 -20.92
N LEU A 210 -12.02 0.98 -20.05
CA LEU A 210 -11.21 1.86 -19.20
C LEU A 210 -9.95 2.35 -19.93
N SER A 211 -9.48 3.54 -19.55
CA SER A 211 -8.28 4.18 -20.07
C SER A 211 -7.19 4.31 -18.99
N PRO A 212 -5.94 4.69 -19.35
CA PRO A 212 -4.91 4.98 -18.36
C PRO A 212 -5.41 5.95 -17.29
N GLY A 213 -5.11 5.64 -16.01
CA GLY A 213 -5.54 6.40 -14.84
C GLY A 213 -6.94 6.12 -14.34
N ASP A 214 -7.77 5.38 -15.08
CA ASP A 214 -9.03 4.87 -14.57
C ASP A 214 -8.80 3.68 -13.62
N VAL A 215 -9.81 3.30 -12.85
CA VAL A 215 -9.66 2.38 -11.71
C VAL A 215 -10.50 1.11 -11.90
N ILE A 216 -9.94 -0.06 -11.57
CA ILE A 216 -10.69 -1.30 -11.33
C ILE A 216 -10.63 -1.58 -9.84
N LEU A 217 -11.79 -1.84 -9.23
CA LEU A 217 -11.90 -2.35 -7.88
C LEU A 217 -12.31 -3.83 -7.90
N LEU A 218 -11.53 -4.66 -7.22
CA LEU A 218 -11.80 -6.09 -7.03
C LEU A 218 -12.30 -6.33 -5.61
N GLU A 219 -13.59 -6.58 -5.48
CA GLU A 219 -14.29 -6.80 -4.21
C GLU A 219 -14.36 -8.29 -3.82
N ILE A 220 -13.27 -9.00 -4.09
CA ILE A 220 -13.27 -10.47 -4.10
C ILE A 220 -12.27 -11.00 -3.07
N GLN A 221 -12.72 -11.96 -2.29
CA GLN A 221 -11.86 -12.80 -1.46
C GLN A 221 -12.08 -14.27 -1.80
N ILE A 222 -11.04 -15.08 -1.61
CA ILE A 222 -11.05 -16.51 -1.94
C ILE A 222 -10.56 -17.36 -0.77
N GLY A 223 -11.03 -18.60 -0.68
CA GLY A 223 -10.73 -19.49 0.44
C GLY A 223 -10.50 -20.93 -0.03
N PHE A 224 -9.46 -21.57 0.51
CA PHE A 224 -9.08 -22.96 0.22
C PHE A 224 -9.13 -23.86 1.47
N GLY A 225 -10.07 -23.60 2.38
CA GLY A 225 -10.15 -24.26 3.69
C GLY A 225 -9.19 -23.70 4.75
N GLY A 226 -8.47 -22.62 4.43
CA GLY A 226 -7.66 -21.80 5.33
C GLY A 226 -8.24 -20.39 5.49
N PRO A 227 -7.43 -19.36 5.84
CA PRO A 227 -7.91 -17.99 5.89
C PRO A 227 -8.37 -17.52 4.50
N TRP A 228 -9.26 -16.53 4.47
CA TRP A 228 -9.59 -15.82 3.23
C TRP A 228 -8.39 -15.02 2.74
N LEU A 229 -8.17 -15.04 1.43
CA LEU A 229 -7.00 -14.46 0.77
C LEU A 229 -7.43 -13.49 -0.35
N PRO A 230 -6.55 -12.55 -0.72
CA PRO A 230 -6.73 -11.69 -1.89
C PRO A 230 -6.86 -12.51 -3.18
N ILE A 231 -7.65 -12.01 -4.14
CA ILE A 231 -7.95 -12.72 -5.38
C ILE A 231 -6.70 -12.97 -6.24
N GLU A 232 -5.67 -12.12 -6.16
CA GLU A 232 -4.37 -12.34 -6.81
C GLU A 232 -3.62 -13.62 -6.36
N THR A 233 -4.12 -14.41 -5.39
CA THR A 233 -3.60 -15.77 -5.14
C THR A 233 -3.74 -16.63 -6.40
N GLN A 234 -4.82 -16.46 -7.16
CA GLN A 234 -5.10 -17.31 -8.32
C GLN A 234 -4.28 -16.85 -9.54
N PRO A 235 -3.59 -17.75 -10.27
CA PRO A 235 -2.72 -17.35 -11.37
C PRO A 235 -3.40 -16.59 -12.52
N ALA A 236 -4.63 -16.97 -12.89
CA ALA A 236 -5.31 -16.31 -14.01
C ALA A 236 -5.73 -14.88 -13.65
N GLU A 237 -6.18 -14.67 -12.42
CA GLU A 237 -6.52 -13.38 -11.85
C GLU A 237 -5.27 -12.51 -11.68
N PHE A 238 -4.17 -13.07 -11.18
CA PHE A 238 -2.87 -12.41 -11.13
C PHE A 238 -2.44 -11.88 -12.51
N ASP A 239 -2.48 -12.72 -13.54
CA ASP A 239 -2.10 -12.33 -14.90
C ASP A 239 -3.05 -11.27 -15.49
N ALA A 240 -4.36 -11.35 -15.21
CA ALA A 240 -5.34 -10.37 -15.64
C ALA A 240 -5.12 -9.00 -14.97
N ILE A 241 -4.78 -9.00 -13.68
CA ILE A 241 -4.41 -7.79 -12.92
C ILE A 241 -3.13 -7.17 -13.52
N GLN A 242 -2.11 -7.99 -13.78
CA GLN A 242 -0.86 -7.53 -14.39
C GLN A 242 -1.09 -6.96 -15.79
N TYR A 243 -1.97 -7.58 -16.56
CA TYR A 243 -2.37 -7.05 -17.87
C TYR A 243 -3.07 -5.69 -17.74
N ALA A 244 -4.08 -5.55 -16.87
CA ALA A 244 -4.79 -4.28 -16.67
C ALA A 244 -3.83 -3.16 -16.22
N THR A 245 -2.93 -3.45 -15.28
CA THR A 245 -1.95 -2.47 -14.79
C THR A 245 -0.94 -2.08 -15.87
N SER A 246 -0.56 -3.00 -16.77
CA SER A 246 0.30 -2.71 -17.92
C SER A 246 -0.33 -1.72 -18.92
N LEU A 247 -1.67 -1.63 -18.96
CA LEU A 247 -2.41 -0.65 -19.75
C LEU A 247 -2.50 0.72 -19.06
N GLY A 248 -1.91 0.87 -17.88
CA GLY A 248 -1.99 2.10 -17.07
C GLY A 248 -3.28 2.23 -16.26
N ILE A 249 -4.11 1.19 -16.22
CA ILE A 249 -5.32 1.14 -15.37
C ILE A 249 -4.89 0.82 -13.94
N VAL A 250 -5.38 1.58 -12.97
CA VAL A 250 -5.10 1.32 -11.56
C VAL A 250 -5.99 0.17 -11.09
N VAL A 251 -5.41 -0.91 -10.57
CA VAL A 251 -6.19 -2.01 -9.98
C VAL A 251 -6.07 -1.93 -8.46
N VAL A 252 -7.20 -1.96 -7.77
CA VAL A 252 -7.32 -1.96 -6.31
C VAL A 252 -7.99 -3.25 -5.87
N GLU A 253 -7.44 -3.92 -4.86
CA GLU A 253 -7.94 -5.18 -4.33
C GLU A 253 -8.25 -5.05 -2.85
N ALA A 254 -9.41 -5.54 -2.42
CA ALA A 254 -9.67 -5.79 -1.00
C ALA A 254 -8.70 -6.85 -0.46
N GLY A 255 -8.02 -6.57 0.65
CA GLY A 255 -7.00 -7.44 1.25
C GLY A 255 -7.53 -8.72 1.92
N ALA A 256 -8.79 -9.08 1.71
CA ALA A 256 -9.51 -10.19 2.31
C ALA A 256 -9.68 -10.14 3.84
N ASN A 257 -10.71 -10.85 4.32
CA ASN A 257 -11.16 -10.82 5.71
C ASN A 257 -10.77 -12.08 6.51
N GLY A 258 -9.63 -12.69 6.17
CA GLY A 258 -9.15 -13.93 6.78
C GLY A 258 -8.23 -13.77 7.99
N GLY A 259 -7.82 -12.54 8.32
CA GLY A 259 -6.79 -12.24 9.32
C GLY A 259 -5.42 -12.82 8.98
N ALA A 260 -5.18 -13.14 7.70
CA ALA A 260 -3.96 -13.82 7.26
C ALA A 260 -2.73 -12.91 7.46
N ASP A 261 -1.65 -13.49 7.99
CA ASP A 261 -0.30 -12.93 7.82
C ASP A 261 0.22 -13.34 6.43
N LEU A 262 0.13 -12.41 5.48
CA LEU A 262 0.54 -12.64 4.10
C LEU A 262 2.04 -12.88 3.98
N ASP A 263 2.86 -12.41 4.93
CA ASP A 263 4.31 -12.68 4.92
C ASP A 263 4.61 -14.17 5.16
N GLN A 264 3.71 -14.88 5.85
CA GLN A 264 3.85 -16.29 6.24
C GLN A 264 2.99 -17.24 5.41
N TYR A 265 2.10 -16.71 4.55
CA TYR A 265 1.25 -17.55 3.72
C TYR A 265 2.08 -18.33 2.70
N GLN A 266 1.92 -19.65 2.72
CA GLN A 266 2.44 -20.54 1.69
C GLN A 266 1.32 -20.93 0.74
N HIS A 267 1.54 -20.64 -0.53
CA HIS A 267 0.71 -21.10 -1.62
C HIS A 267 0.78 -22.63 -1.75
N TRP A 268 -0.16 -23.26 -2.45
CA TRP A 268 -0.26 -24.72 -2.55
C TRP A 268 0.95 -25.40 -3.24
N ASP A 269 1.83 -24.64 -3.88
CA ASP A 269 3.12 -25.09 -4.43
C ASP A 269 4.32 -24.80 -3.49
N ASN A 270 4.05 -24.49 -2.21
CA ASN A 270 4.99 -24.16 -1.15
C ASN A 270 5.78 -22.85 -1.36
N LYS A 271 5.25 -21.92 -2.16
CA LYS A 271 5.86 -20.61 -2.41
C LYS A 271 5.27 -19.51 -1.52
N TYR A 272 6.12 -18.56 -1.13
CA TYR A 272 5.71 -17.37 -0.39
C TYR A 272 5.34 -16.22 -1.34
N ILE A 273 4.24 -16.39 -2.06
CA ILE A 273 3.88 -15.51 -3.20
C ILE A 273 3.58 -14.06 -2.82
N TYR A 274 3.27 -13.78 -1.54
CA TYR A 274 2.95 -12.45 -1.05
C TYR A 274 4.11 -11.71 -0.39
N ASN A 275 5.11 -12.43 0.10
CA ASN A 275 6.16 -11.82 0.91
C ASN A 275 7.18 -11.11 0.02
N ARG A 276 7.11 -9.77 -0.06
CA ARG A 276 7.99 -8.93 -0.90
C ARG A 276 9.48 -9.12 -0.64
N ASP A 277 9.85 -9.60 0.54
CA ASP A 277 11.24 -9.79 0.95
C ASP A 277 11.79 -11.17 0.51
N LEU A 278 10.96 -12.05 -0.07
CA LEU A 278 11.33 -13.41 -0.46
C LEU A 278 11.34 -13.61 -2.00
N PRO A 279 12.15 -14.54 -2.52
CA PRO A 279 12.37 -14.70 -3.97
C PRO A 279 11.14 -15.13 -4.79
N ASP A 280 10.12 -15.70 -4.14
CA ASP A 280 8.92 -16.18 -4.80
C ASP A 280 7.93 -15.06 -5.16
N PHE A 281 8.09 -13.88 -4.56
CA PHE A 281 7.19 -12.76 -4.76
C PHE A 281 7.24 -12.26 -6.21
N LYS A 282 6.05 -11.99 -6.75
CA LYS A 282 5.86 -11.32 -8.03
C LYS A 282 4.87 -10.20 -7.84
N ASP A 283 5.18 -9.03 -8.38
CA ASP A 283 4.29 -7.88 -8.31
C ASP A 283 3.23 -7.95 -9.42
N SER A 284 1.96 -8.04 -9.02
CA SER A 284 0.81 -7.99 -9.93
C SER A 284 0.56 -6.57 -10.48
N GLY A 285 1.08 -5.53 -9.83
CA GLY A 285 0.75 -4.14 -10.12
C GLY A 285 -0.48 -3.60 -9.37
N ALA A 286 -1.25 -4.44 -8.67
CA ALA A 286 -2.42 -3.99 -7.88
C ALA A 286 -2.07 -3.36 -6.53
N ILE A 287 -2.91 -2.43 -6.09
CA ILE A 287 -2.87 -1.82 -4.77
C ILE A 287 -3.72 -2.66 -3.82
N LEU A 288 -3.08 -3.32 -2.85
CA LEU A 288 -3.76 -4.21 -1.91
C LEU A 288 -4.17 -3.45 -0.64
N VAL A 289 -5.46 -3.49 -0.29
CA VAL A 289 -6.06 -2.63 0.74
C VAL A 289 -6.41 -3.39 2.02
N GLY A 290 -5.78 -3.03 3.14
CA GLY A 290 -6.16 -3.49 4.47
C GLY A 290 -7.34 -2.70 5.06
N ALA A 291 -7.89 -3.20 6.16
CA ALA A 291 -9.00 -2.59 6.89
C ALA A 291 -8.56 -2.08 8.28
N GLY A 292 -8.66 -0.77 8.47
CA GLY A 292 -8.40 -0.09 9.74
C GLY A 292 -9.68 0.29 10.48
N SER A 293 -9.56 0.54 11.79
CA SER A 293 -10.67 1.00 12.64
C SER A 293 -11.21 2.37 12.20
N SER A 294 -12.48 2.65 12.51
CA SER A 294 -13.19 3.91 12.23
C SER A 294 -12.90 5.03 13.22
N THR A 295 -12.16 4.72 14.27
CA THR A 295 -11.82 5.66 15.33
C THR A 295 -10.31 5.87 15.37
N ALA A 296 -9.90 7.14 15.41
CA ALA A 296 -8.51 7.50 15.56
C ALA A 296 -8.07 7.41 17.04
N PRO A 297 -6.82 7.01 17.34
CA PRO A 297 -5.81 6.56 16.38
C PRO A 297 -6.19 5.18 15.79
N HIS A 298 -6.01 5.03 14.48
CA HIS A 298 -6.43 3.84 13.75
C HIS A 298 -5.58 2.62 14.13
N TYR A 299 -6.15 1.43 14.06
CA TYR A 299 -5.44 0.15 14.24
C TYR A 299 -5.99 -0.88 13.27
N ARG A 300 -5.25 -1.97 13.02
CA ARG A 300 -5.73 -3.05 12.17
C ARG A 300 -6.92 -3.76 12.81
N LEU A 301 -7.99 -3.98 12.05
CA LEU A 301 -9.08 -4.85 12.48
C LEU A 301 -8.67 -6.32 12.39
N ASP A 302 -9.06 -7.13 13.37
CA ASP A 302 -8.56 -8.52 13.50
C ASP A 302 -8.75 -9.37 12.24
N PHE A 303 -9.85 -9.18 11.53
CA PHE A 303 -10.15 -9.88 10.28
C PHE A 303 -9.31 -9.42 9.09
N SER A 304 -8.72 -8.22 9.13
CA SER A 304 -7.93 -7.70 8.02
C SER A 304 -6.66 -8.53 7.87
N SER A 305 -6.41 -9.05 6.68
CA SER A 305 -5.09 -9.57 6.37
C SER A 305 -4.04 -8.46 6.47
N HIS A 306 -2.79 -8.85 6.67
CA HIS A 306 -1.68 -7.96 6.97
C HIS A 306 -0.35 -8.55 6.52
N GLY A 307 0.66 -7.70 6.37
CA GLY A 307 1.98 -8.09 5.87
C GLY A 307 2.57 -7.04 4.93
N ASN A 308 3.81 -7.25 4.49
CA ASN A 308 4.51 -6.32 3.60
C ASN A 308 3.87 -6.22 2.21
N ARG A 309 2.97 -7.14 1.83
CA ARG A 309 2.18 -7.03 0.60
C ARG A 309 1.17 -5.89 0.64
N ILE A 310 0.52 -5.64 1.79
CA ILE A 310 -0.52 -4.63 1.92
C ILE A 310 0.09 -3.25 1.70
N ASP A 311 -0.46 -2.49 0.76
CA ASP A 311 0.08 -1.19 0.36
C ASP A 311 -0.48 -0.05 1.23
N VAL A 312 -1.76 -0.12 1.57
CA VAL A 312 -2.55 0.99 2.11
C VAL A 312 -3.74 0.42 2.89
N PHE A 313 -4.34 1.21 3.79
CA PHE A 313 -5.62 0.85 4.39
C PHE A 313 -6.70 1.90 4.15
N GLY A 314 -7.95 1.45 4.15
CA GLY A 314 -9.13 2.30 4.28
C GLY A 314 -9.87 2.01 5.59
N ILE A 315 -10.91 2.80 5.86
CA ILE A 315 -11.77 2.57 7.03
C ILE A 315 -12.62 1.32 6.78
N GLY A 316 -12.41 0.29 7.60
CA GLY A 316 -12.99 -1.05 7.42
C GLY A 316 -14.12 -1.40 8.37
N GLU A 317 -14.58 -0.47 9.20
CA GLU A 317 -15.69 -0.65 10.12
C GLU A 317 -16.59 0.59 10.18
N ASN A 318 -17.86 0.41 10.52
CA ASN A 318 -18.87 1.46 10.68
C ASN A 318 -18.95 2.41 9.48
N VAL A 319 -18.82 1.87 8.26
CA VAL A 319 -18.87 2.67 7.03
C VAL A 319 -20.34 2.93 6.69
N ALA A 320 -20.72 4.22 6.77
CA ALA A 320 -22.01 4.69 6.32
C ALA A 320 -22.07 4.73 4.79
N THR A 321 -22.95 3.93 4.20
CA THR A 321 -23.10 3.80 2.75
C THR A 321 -24.53 3.39 2.38
N LEU A 322 -24.77 3.13 1.10
CA LEU A 322 -26.04 2.68 0.56
C LEU A 322 -26.33 1.25 1.03
N GLY A 323 -27.61 0.93 1.16
CA GLY A 323 -28.07 -0.40 1.52
C GLY A 323 -29.07 -0.92 0.50
N ALA A 324 -29.03 -2.20 0.21
CA ALA A 324 -30.05 -2.86 -0.61
C ALA A 324 -30.42 -4.22 0.00
N THR A 325 -31.59 -4.73 -0.39
CA THR A 325 -32.05 -6.09 -0.05
C THR A 325 -32.16 -6.98 -1.27
N SER A 326 -32.11 -6.42 -2.48
CA SER A 326 -32.03 -7.12 -3.77
C SER A 326 -31.56 -6.16 -4.87
N THR A 327 -31.35 -6.69 -6.08
CA THR A 327 -31.01 -5.88 -7.27
C THR A 327 -32.13 -4.89 -7.69
N ALA A 328 -33.35 -5.06 -7.18
CA ALA A 328 -34.48 -4.18 -7.45
C ALA A 328 -34.65 -3.04 -6.43
N SER A 329 -33.81 -2.99 -5.38
CA SER A 329 -33.87 -1.92 -4.39
C SER A 329 -33.66 -0.55 -5.04
N THR A 330 -34.51 0.42 -4.70
CA THR A 330 -34.41 1.81 -5.17
C THR A 330 -34.02 2.78 -4.05
N THR A 331 -34.04 2.32 -2.79
CA THR A 331 -33.75 3.10 -1.58
C THR A 331 -33.12 2.18 -0.54
N GLY A 332 -32.45 2.75 0.45
CA GLY A 332 -31.87 2.02 1.58
C GLY A 332 -30.48 2.51 1.96
N TYR A 333 -30.18 2.46 3.26
CA TYR A 333 -28.92 2.94 3.80
C TYR A 333 -28.45 2.06 4.95
N THR A 334 -27.13 2.01 5.16
CA THR A 334 -26.51 1.30 6.28
C THR A 334 -25.42 2.17 6.91
N ASP A 335 -25.20 1.97 8.21
CA ASP A 335 -24.08 2.55 8.98
C ASP A 335 -23.03 1.50 9.36
N TYR A 336 -23.19 0.26 8.85
CA TYR A 336 -22.48 -0.93 9.33
C TYR A 336 -21.89 -1.77 8.19
N PHE A 337 -21.52 -1.15 7.07
CA PHE A 337 -20.72 -1.86 6.07
C PHE A 337 -19.30 -2.02 6.62
N ASN A 338 -18.86 -3.27 6.77
CA ASN A 338 -17.61 -3.63 7.43
C ASN A 338 -16.84 -4.62 6.56
N GLY A 339 -15.51 -4.63 6.72
CA GLY A 339 -14.61 -5.50 5.99
C GLY A 339 -13.58 -4.71 5.20
N THR A 340 -12.60 -5.42 4.65
CA THR A 340 -11.72 -4.89 3.59
C THR A 340 -12.53 -4.32 2.43
N SER A 341 -13.70 -4.89 2.13
CA SER A 341 -14.67 -4.37 1.16
C SER A 341 -15.28 -3.01 1.47
N SER A 342 -15.23 -2.57 2.72
CA SER A 342 -15.62 -1.19 3.09
C SER A 342 -14.43 -0.24 3.05
N ALA A 343 -13.21 -0.77 3.18
CA ALA A 343 -11.96 -0.01 3.16
C ALA A 343 -11.47 0.27 1.74
N SER A 344 -11.50 -0.72 0.85
CA SER A 344 -11.08 -0.61 -0.56
C SER A 344 -11.81 0.50 -1.34
N PRO A 345 -13.14 0.69 -1.25
CA PRO A 345 -13.79 1.80 -1.94
C PRO A 345 -13.42 3.17 -1.36
N VAL A 346 -13.03 3.27 -0.09
CA VAL A 346 -12.50 4.53 0.47
C VAL A 346 -11.18 4.89 -0.23
N VAL A 347 -10.31 3.91 -0.44
CA VAL A 347 -9.05 4.09 -1.17
C VAL A 347 -9.31 4.39 -2.65
N VAL A 348 -10.26 3.71 -3.29
CA VAL A 348 -10.67 4.01 -4.68
C VAL A 348 -11.18 5.44 -4.81
N GLY A 349 -12.00 5.91 -3.86
CA GLY A 349 -12.42 7.30 -3.78
C GLY A 349 -11.22 8.26 -3.78
N ALA A 350 -10.27 8.05 -2.87
CA ALA A 350 -9.04 8.86 -2.82
C ALA A 350 -8.27 8.85 -4.16
N ILE A 351 -8.12 7.68 -4.79
CA ILE A 351 -7.42 7.53 -6.07
C ILE A 351 -8.14 8.31 -7.17
N LEU A 352 -9.46 8.20 -7.29
CA LEU A 352 -10.22 8.91 -8.32
C LEU A 352 -10.14 10.43 -8.16
N GLN A 353 -10.16 10.93 -6.92
CA GLN A 353 -9.97 12.35 -6.66
C GLN A 353 -8.57 12.82 -7.07
N LEU A 354 -7.52 12.04 -6.75
CA LEU A 354 -6.15 12.36 -7.16
C LEU A 354 -5.96 12.27 -8.68
N GLN A 355 -6.56 11.27 -9.35
CA GLN A 355 -6.49 11.11 -10.80
C GLN A 355 -7.23 12.24 -11.53
N GLY A 356 -8.39 12.64 -11.05
CA GLY A 356 -9.13 13.77 -11.61
C GLY A 356 -8.35 15.08 -11.47
N ILE A 357 -7.78 15.34 -10.29
CA ILE A 357 -6.90 16.49 -10.06
C ILE A 357 -5.67 16.42 -10.99
N ALA A 358 -5.03 15.26 -11.14
CA ALA A 358 -3.87 15.11 -12.01
C ALA A 358 -4.21 15.38 -13.48
N LYS A 359 -5.31 14.82 -13.98
CA LYS A 359 -5.82 15.07 -15.34
C LYS A 359 -6.11 16.56 -15.56
N ALA A 360 -6.74 17.22 -14.59
CA ALA A 360 -7.06 18.65 -14.69
C ALA A 360 -5.80 19.55 -14.65
N ASN A 361 -4.83 19.22 -13.80
CA ASN A 361 -3.68 20.09 -13.54
C ASN A 361 -2.46 19.80 -14.43
N PHE A 362 -2.25 18.55 -14.82
CA PHE A 362 -1.06 18.12 -15.57
C PHE A 362 -1.38 17.60 -16.97
N GLY A 363 -2.66 17.46 -17.31
CA GLY A 363 -3.15 16.92 -18.58
C GLY A 363 -2.99 15.41 -18.72
N GLU A 364 -2.49 14.73 -17.69
CA GLU A 364 -2.18 13.30 -17.69
C GLU A 364 -2.44 12.73 -16.29
N PRO A 365 -2.90 11.48 -16.17
CA PRO A 365 -3.03 10.79 -14.89
C PRO A 365 -1.68 10.29 -14.35
N TYR A 366 -1.66 9.87 -13.10
CA TYR A 366 -0.59 9.04 -12.55
C TYR A 366 -0.71 7.60 -13.04
N SER A 367 0.43 6.94 -13.26
CA SER A 367 0.48 5.49 -13.48
C SER A 367 0.12 4.70 -12.22
N PRO A 368 -0.22 3.39 -12.34
CA PRO A 368 -0.51 2.53 -11.18
C PRO A 368 0.63 2.50 -10.15
N ALA A 369 1.88 2.41 -10.62
CA ALA A 369 3.05 2.41 -9.75
C ALA A 369 3.26 3.76 -9.03
N GLU A 370 2.86 4.88 -9.65
CA GLU A 370 2.95 6.21 -9.04
C GLU A 370 1.91 6.41 -7.96
N ILE A 371 0.64 6.08 -8.23
CA ILE A 371 -0.42 6.12 -7.22
C ILE A 371 -0.05 5.24 -6.03
N ARG A 372 0.39 4.01 -6.26
CA ARG A 372 0.80 3.11 -5.17
C ARG A 372 1.90 3.73 -4.30
N ARG A 373 2.89 4.41 -4.91
CA ARG A 373 3.95 5.11 -4.17
C ARG A 373 3.41 6.30 -3.38
N ILE A 374 2.50 7.10 -3.94
CA ILE A 374 1.83 8.20 -3.23
C ILE A 374 1.09 7.68 -1.99
N LEU A 375 0.36 6.56 -2.12
CA LEU A 375 -0.44 5.99 -1.02
C LEU A 375 0.40 5.30 0.07
N ARG A 376 1.64 4.92 -0.25
CA ARG A 376 2.60 4.31 0.68
C ARG A 376 3.52 5.32 1.35
N TRP A 377 3.59 6.54 0.82
CA TRP A 377 4.52 7.56 1.29
C TRP A 377 4.12 8.08 2.66
N LEU A 378 4.88 7.74 3.71
CA LEU A 378 4.49 8.05 5.10
C LEU A 378 4.27 9.57 5.35
N PRO A 379 5.15 10.50 4.93
CA PRO A 379 4.88 11.94 5.00
C PRO A 379 3.56 12.44 4.38
N PHE A 380 2.93 11.68 3.50
CA PHE A 380 1.67 12.05 2.85
C PHE A 380 0.43 11.46 3.51
N ASN A 381 0.58 10.50 4.42
CA ASN A 381 -0.51 9.63 4.83
C ASN A 381 -0.57 9.46 6.35
N THR A 382 -1.71 8.99 6.85
CA THR A 382 -1.93 8.81 8.28
C THR A 382 -1.55 7.37 8.68
N PRO A 383 -0.56 7.16 9.56
CA PRO A 383 -0.18 5.82 10.00
C PRO A 383 -1.21 5.23 10.97
N THR A 384 -1.16 3.90 11.14
CA THR A 384 -1.83 3.26 12.28
C THR A 384 -1.09 3.56 13.59
N SER A 385 -1.75 3.27 14.71
CA SER A 385 -1.23 3.44 16.06
C SER A 385 -0.02 2.55 16.36
N ASP A 386 0.06 1.39 15.72
CA ASP A 386 1.18 0.45 15.86
C ASP A 386 1.57 -0.15 14.50
N MET A 387 2.17 0.68 13.63
CA MET A 387 2.54 0.26 12.27
C MET A 387 3.40 -1.01 12.23
N ALA A 388 4.26 -1.23 13.23
CA ALA A 388 5.16 -2.36 13.28
C ALA A 388 4.40 -3.70 13.36
N ASN A 389 3.27 -3.71 14.08
CA ASN A 389 2.44 -4.90 14.27
C ASN A 389 1.22 -4.94 13.35
N ASP A 390 0.59 -3.80 13.10
CA ASP A 390 -0.60 -3.69 12.25
C ASP A 390 -0.31 -4.10 10.80
N ARG A 391 0.80 -3.65 10.19
CA ARG A 391 1.22 -4.06 8.84
C ARG A 391 0.11 -4.01 7.77
N ILE A 392 -0.69 -2.93 7.77
CA ILE A 392 -1.72 -2.65 6.76
C ILE A 392 -1.47 -1.35 5.98
N GLY A 393 -0.26 -0.79 6.05
CA GLY A 393 0.08 0.47 5.39
C GLY A 393 -0.47 1.69 6.13
N THR A 394 -0.83 2.73 5.37
CA THR A 394 -1.30 4.03 5.88
C THR A 394 -2.67 4.40 5.30
N LEU A 395 -3.43 5.28 5.96
CA LEU A 395 -4.68 5.84 5.44
C LEU A 395 -4.39 7.06 4.55
N PRO A 396 -4.98 7.17 3.35
CA PRO A 396 -4.79 8.33 2.48
C PRO A 396 -5.14 9.64 3.21
N ASN A 397 -4.25 10.64 3.16
CA ASN A 397 -4.54 11.98 3.66
C ASN A 397 -4.52 12.97 2.48
N LEU A 398 -5.69 13.21 1.89
CA LEU A 398 -5.81 14.02 0.68
C LEU A 398 -5.30 15.44 0.87
N LYS A 399 -5.40 16.00 2.08
CA LYS A 399 -4.85 17.32 2.37
C LYS A 399 -3.33 17.35 2.24
N GLN A 400 -2.64 16.39 2.84
CA GLN A 400 -1.19 16.31 2.76
C GLN A 400 -0.71 15.98 1.34
N ILE A 401 -1.36 15.02 0.67
CA ILE A 401 -1.02 14.63 -0.70
C ILE A 401 -1.20 15.82 -1.65
N ILE A 402 -2.38 16.45 -1.66
CA ILE A 402 -2.70 17.52 -2.62
C ILE A 402 -1.88 18.79 -2.37
N SER A 403 -1.54 19.08 -1.11
CA SER A 403 -0.68 20.23 -0.80
C SER A 403 0.77 20.05 -1.26
N ASN A 404 1.19 18.82 -1.54
CA ASN A 404 2.54 18.45 -1.98
C ASN A 404 2.51 17.66 -3.30
N LEU A 405 1.48 17.88 -4.12
CA LEU A 405 1.13 17.03 -5.24
C LEU A 405 2.29 16.92 -6.25
N PRO A 406 2.93 15.74 -6.40
CA PRO A 406 4.02 15.57 -7.36
C PRO A 406 3.46 15.57 -8.79
N THR A 407 4.18 16.10 -9.77
CA THR A 407 3.77 15.94 -11.18
C THR A 407 3.85 14.45 -11.59
N PRO A 408 2.89 13.90 -12.37
CA PRO A 408 3.05 12.60 -13.01
C PRO A 408 4.37 12.49 -13.79
N GLY A 409 5.06 11.37 -13.63
CA GLY A 409 6.45 11.13 -14.06
C GLY A 409 7.51 11.56 -13.04
N ALA A 410 7.14 12.34 -12.01
CA ALA A 410 8.04 12.88 -11.00
C ALA A 410 7.67 12.47 -9.56
N VAL A 411 6.75 11.51 -9.40
CA VAL A 411 6.57 10.86 -8.09
C VAL A 411 7.90 10.21 -7.72
N PRO A 412 8.47 10.44 -6.53
CA PRO A 412 9.78 9.88 -6.22
C PRO A 412 9.70 8.35 -6.04
N ASN A 413 10.71 7.66 -6.55
CA ASN A 413 10.85 6.20 -6.47
C ASN A 413 12.10 5.90 -5.68
N ASP A 414 11.95 5.37 -4.47
CA ASP A 414 13.10 5.02 -3.67
C ASP A 414 13.52 3.58 -3.91
N THR A 415 14.75 3.43 -4.39
CA THR A 415 15.39 2.13 -4.64
C THR A 415 16.63 1.94 -3.78
N GLU A 416 17.00 2.94 -2.98
CA GLU A 416 18.18 2.85 -2.13
C GLU A 416 17.75 2.23 -0.80
N ALA A 417 18.42 1.17 -0.39
CA ALA A 417 18.13 0.59 0.90
C ALA A 417 18.68 1.46 2.04
N PRO A 418 18.02 1.48 3.20
CA PRO A 418 18.55 2.11 4.40
C PRO A 418 19.96 1.65 4.75
N LEU A 419 20.73 2.54 5.35
CA LEU A 419 21.97 2.11 6.00
C LEU A 419 21.63 1.13 7.13
N ALA A 420 22.44 0.08 7.25
CA ALA A 420 22.25 -0.89 8.31
C ALA A 420 22.45 -0.24 9.69
N PRO A 421 21.66 -0.65 10.70
CA PRO A 421 21.82 -0.12 12.04
C PRO A 421 23.21 -0.47 12.58
N THR A 422 23.70 0.28 13.57
CA THR A 422 25.04 0.04 14.14
C THR A 422 24.97 -0.12 15.65
N ASN A 423 26.05 -0.60 16.28
CA ASN A 423 26.15 -0.75 17.73
C ASN A 423 25.00 -1.56 18.35
N LEU A 424 24.61 -2.68 17.74
CA LEU A 424 23.66 -3.60 18.36
C LEU A 424 24.26 -4.16 19.65
N VAL A 425 23.57 -3.92 20.76
CA VAL A 425 23.94 -4.40 22.09
C VAL A 425 22.81 -5.18 22.72
N VAL A 426 23.18 -6.18 23.53
CA VAL A 426 22.28 -7.02 24.30
C VAL A 426 22.52 -6.76 25.78
N SER A 427 21.44 -6.63 26.57
CA SER A 427 21.56 -6.44 28.02
C SER A 427 20.99 -7.60 28.84
N THR A 428 19.69 -7.89 28.70
CA THR A 428 19.05 -9.03 29.36
C THR A 428 19.30 -10.28 28.52
N ILE A 429 19.72 -11.39 29.14
CA ILE A 429 20.11 -12.63 28.43
C ILE A 429 19.52 -13.87 29.13
N THR A 430 18.27 -13.73 29.59
CA THR A 430 17.48 -14.82 30.18
C THR A 430 16.43 -15.30 29.16
N GLU A 431 15.29 -15.83 29.59
CA GLU A 431 14.12 -16.11 28.73
C GLU A 431 13.64 -14.89 27.93
N THR A 432 14.06 -13.68 28.33
CA THR A 432 13.79 -12.43 27.63
C THR A 432 15.09 -11.71 27.33
N VAL A 433 15.26 -11.30 26.08
CA VAL A 433 16.41 -10.55 25.58
C VAL A 433 15.99 -9.15 25.18
N ASN A 434 16.73 -8.15 25.68
CA ASN A 434 16.55 -6.75 25.30
C ASN A 434 17.67 -6.31 24.37
N LEU A 435 17.29 -5.78 23.22
CA LEU A 435 18.15 -5.31 22.14
C LEU A 435 18.06 -3.79 22.04
N ASN A 436 19.20 -3.13 21.87
CA ASN A 436 19.27 -1.70 21.54
C ASN A 436 20.32 -1.48 20.45
N TRP A 437 20.10 -0.50 19.59
CA TRP A 437 21.05 -0.15 18.52
C TRP A 437 21.06 1.35 18.27
N THR A 438 22.06 1.81 17.52
CA THR A 438 22.09 3.16 16.96
C THR A 438 21.21 3.21 15.72
N ALA A 439 20.40 4.27 15.62
CA ALA A 439 19.45 4.46 14.53
C ALA A 439 20.13 4.42 13.16
N SER A 440 19.42 3.86 12.18
CA SER A 440 19.77 3.96 10.78
C SER A 440 19.41 5.34 10.22
N THR A 441 19.92 5.64 9.02
CA THR A 441 19.47 6.75 8.19
C THR A 441 19.13 6.25 6.80
N ASP A 442 18.24 6.98 6.13
CA ASP A 442 17.75 6.67 4.80
C ASP A 442 17.47 7.98 4.04
N ASN A 443 17.43 7.92 2.71
CA ASN A 443 17.21 9.08 1.83
C ASN A 443 15.75 9.54 1.81
N VAL A 444 14.76 8.64 1.98
CA VAL A 444 13.33 8.96 1.96
C VAL A 444 12.65 8.71 3.31
N GLY A 445 13.25 7.88 4.16
CA GLY A 445 12.94 7.76 5.57
C GLY A 445 12.58 6.34 6.01
N LEU A 446 12.81 6.07 7.29
CA LEU A 446 12.57 4.76 7.90
C LEU A 446 11.12 4.60 8.35
N ILE A 447 10.61 3.39 8.25
CA ILE A 447 9.33 2.99 8.87
C ILE A 447 9.53 2.05 10.06
N GLY A 448 10.73 1.49 10.25
CA GLY A 448 11.06 0.69 11.43
C GLY A 448 12.22 -0.26 11.23
N TYR A 449 12.26 -1.28 12.08
CA TYR A 449 13.29 -2.32 12.11
C TYR A 449 12.67 -3.70 12.21
N ASP A 450 13.28 -4.65 11.51
CA ASP A 450 12.96 -6.07 11.50
C ASP A 450 14.04 -6.83 12.28
N ILE A 451 13.63 -7.62 13.28
CA ILE A 451 14.52 -8.37 14.16
C ILE A 451 14.43 -9.85 13.81
N TYR A 452 15.55 -10.42 13.39
CA TYR A 452 15.68 -11.83 13.02
C TYR A 452 16.43 -12.59 14.11
N VAL A 453 16.09 -13.87 14.27
CA VAL A 453 16.70 -14.77 15.25
C VAL A 453 17.21 -16.01 14.53
N ASN A 454 18.48 -16.37 14.73
CA ASN A 454 19.12 -17.58 14.18
C ASN A 454 19.04 -17.72 12.65
N ASN A 455 19.09 -16.60 11.93
CA ASN A 455 18.96 -16.53 10.46
C ASN A 455 17.62 -17.10 9.95
N ASP A 456 16.57 -17.10 10.77
CA ASP A 456 15.21 -17.35 10.30
C ASP A 456 14.88 -16.34 9.18
N PRO A 457 14.32 -16.76 8.04
CA PRO A 457 13.95 -15.83 6.97
C PRO A 457 12.82 -14.88 7.36
N PHE A 458 12.09 -15.17 8.44
CA PHE A 458 11.00 -14.34 8.96
C PHE A 458 11.46 -13.55 10.18
N PRO A 459 11.14 -12.25 10.25
CA PRO A 459 11.43 -11.47 11.44
C PRO A 459 10.61 -11.99 12.62
N LYS A 460 11.28 -12.19 13.75
CA LYS A 460 10.68 -12.59 15.02
C LYS A 460 9.88 -11.45 15.66
N ALA A 461 10.32 -10.21 15.45
CA ALA A 461 9.67 -9.01 15.94
C ALA A 461 9.94 -7.83 15.01
N ARG A 462 9.08 -6.81 15.09
CA ARG A 462 9.23 -5.53 14.41
C ARG A 462 9.03 -4.38 15.39
N THR A 463 9.64 -3.23 15.13
CA THR A 463 9.55 -2.05 15.99
C THR A 463 9.80 -0.78 15.20
N THR A 464 9.18 0.32 15.60
CA THR A 464 9.50 1.67 15.11
C THR A 464 10.57 2.36 15.96
N SER A 465 10.96 1.76 17.08
CA SER A 465 11.97 2.27 18.02
C SER A 465 13.34 1.64 17.77
N ASN A 466 14.41 2.23 18.33
CA ASN A 466 15.76 1.68 18.23
C ASN A 466 16.05 0.58 19.28
N SER A 467 15.00 -0.13 19.67
CA SER A 467 15.03 -1.16 20.70
C SER A 467 13.92 -2.18 20.48
N ALA A 468 14.19 -3.43 20.86
CA ALA A 468 13.22 -4.52 20.82
C ALA A 468 13.42 -5.47 22.00
N THR A 469 12.33 -6.13 22.40
CA THR A 469 12.34 -7.18 23.42
C THR A 469 11.91 -8.50 22.77
N ILE A 470 12.74 -9.52 22.90
CA ILE A 470 12.45 -10.88 22.41
C ILE A 470 12.26 -11.80 23.61
N SER A 471 11.04 -12.31 23.79
CA SER A 471 10.67 -13.17 24.92
C SER A 471 10.46 -14.62 24.48
N GLY A 472 10.40 -15.52 25.46
CA GLY A 472 10.12 -16.95 25.23
C GLY A 472 11.32 -17.73 24.69
N LEU A 473 12.53 -17.25 24.96
CA LEU A 473 13.76 -17.93 24.58
C LEU A 473 14.08 -19.06 25.58
N THR A 474 14.68 -20.15 25.10
CA THR A 474 15.15 -21.27 25.93
C THR A 474 16.67 -21.20 26.08
N SER A 475 17.28 -22.05 26.92
CA SER A 475 18.74 -21.96 27.10
C SER A 475 19.43 -22.44 25.83
N GLY A 476 20.32 -21.61 25.28
CA GLY A 476 21.01 -21.90 24.03
C GLY A 476 21.69 -20.70 23.40
N SER A 477 22.36 -20.95 22.28
CA SER A 477 23.01 -19.91 21.48
C SER A 477 22.00 -19.24 20.57
N TYR A 478 21.91 -17.90 20.63
CA TYR A 478 21.06 -17.11 19.75
C TYR A 478 21.86 -16.06 19.01
N THR A 479 21.63 -15.93 17.70
CA THR A 479 22.13 -14.82 16.90
C THR A 479 20.96 -13.90 16.58
N PHE A 480 21.05 -12.65 17.04
CA PHE A 480 20.09 -11.60 16.71
C PHE A 480 20.65 -10.75 15.59
N THR A 481 19.85 -10.49 14.57
CA THR A 481 20.18 -9.59 13.46
C THR A 481 19.10 -8.52 13.36
N VAL A 482 19.49 -7.26 13.25
CA VAL A 482 18.55 -6.14 13.07
C VAL A 482 18.74 -5.54 11.69
N LYS A 483 17.66 -5.41 10.93
CA LYS A 483 17.63 -4.69 9.65
C LYS A 483 16.71 -3.48 9.75
N ALA A 484 17.12 -2.37 9.16
CA ALA A 484 16.25 -1.21 8.99
C ALA A 484 15.39 -1.37 7.73
N ARG A 485 14.19 -0.79 7.75
CA ARG A 485 13.22 -0.81 6.66
C ARG A 485 12.72 0.60 6.36
N ASP A 486 12.62 0.94 5.08
CA ASP A 486 12.00 2.18 4.58
C ASP A 486 10.53 2.00 4.14
N GLY A 487 9.90 3.10 3.74
CA GLY A 487 8.51 3.11 3.24
C GLY A 487 8.30 2.42 1.89
N PHE A 488 9.39 2.14 1.15
CA PHE A 488 9.39 1.53 -0.18
C PHE A 488 9.72 0.03 -0.14
N SER A 489 9.78 -0.55 1.07
CA SER A 489 10.08 -1.95 1.35
C SER A 489 11.54 -2.35 1.12
N ASN A 490 12.48 -1.40 1.02
CA ASN A 490 13.90 -1.78 0.98
C ASN A 490 14.37 -2.13 2.40
N LEU A 491 15.17 -3.20 2.49
CA LEU A 491 15.79 -3.67 3.73
C LEU A 491 17.29 -3.39 3.69
N SER A 492 17.82 -2.88 4.79
CA SER A 492 19.27 -2.70 4.93
C SER A 492 20.03 -4.03 4.83
N THR A 493 21.29 -3.99 4.39
CA THR A 493 22.18 -5.15 4.36
C THR A 493 22.34 -5.80 5.74
N GLU A 494 22.53 -7.12 5.78
CA GLU A 494 22.80 -7.85 7.03
C GLU A 494 24.25 -7.64 7.50
N ASN A 495 24.50 -6.65 8.35
CA ASN A 495 25.84 -6.45 8.93
C ASN A 495 25.84 -6.16 10.44
N ASN A 496 24.65 -6.11 11.06
CA ASN A 496 24.48 -5.77 12.46
C ASN A 496 23.85 -6.94 13.21
N SER A 497 24.69 -7.92 13.55
CA SER A 497 24.29 -9.11 14.30
C SER A 497 25.12 -9.30 15.57
N VAL A 498 24.51 -9.93 16.57
CA VAL A 498 25.14 -10.26 17.84
C VAL A 498 24.73 -11.66 18.26
N THR A 499 25.72 -12.48 18.61
CA THR A 499 25.48 -13.82 19.15
C THR A 499 25.68 -13.82 20.65
N VAL A 500 24.68 -14.32 21.38
CA VAL A 500 24.72 -14.45 22.84
C VAL A 500 24.32 -15.86 23.27
N GLN A 501 24.78 -16.27 24.45
CA GLN A 501 24.27 -17.48 25.12
C GLN A 501 23.13 -17.05 26.04
N VAL A 502 21.92 -17.48 25.71
CA VAL A 502 20.76 -17.36 26.60
C VAL A 502 20.85 -18.47 27.63
N ASP A 503 20.82 -18.10 28.91
CA ASP A 503 20.51 -19.03 30.00
C ASP A 503 19.07 -18.75 30.45
N ALA A 504 18.12 -19.37 29.75
CA ALA A 504 16.69 -19.28 30.03
C ALA A 504 16.30 -20.03 31.30
N SER A 505 17.25 -20.69 31.96
CA SER A 505 16.94 -21.50 33.11
C SER A 505 17.23 -20.69 34.39
N PHE A 506 16.18 -20.58 35.22
CA PHE A 506 16.16 -20.34 36.67
C PHE A 506 15.68 -18.97 37.15
N THR A 507 14.54 -19.01 37.84
CA THR A 507 13.99 -17.92 38.63
C THR A 507 15.02 -17.50 39.69
N PRO A 508 15.32 -16.19 39.85
CA PRO A 508 16.11 -15.73 40.98
C PRO A 508 15.51 -16.23 42.29
N TRP A 509 16.35 -16.67 43.20
CA TRP A 509 15.91 -17.07 44.53
C TRP A 509 15.27 -15.89 45.24
N SER A 510 14.11 -16.11 45.84
CA SER A 510 13.35 -15.13 46.62
C SER A 510 13.02 -15.73 47.97
N ALA A 511 13.23 -14.93 49.02
CA ALA A 511 12.91 -15.29 50.39
C ALA A 511 11.43 -15.66 50.59
N SER A 512 10.53 -15.05 49.83
CA SER A 512 9.08 -15.27 49.95
C SER A 512 8.58 -16.48 49.17
N SER A 513 9.35 -16.99 48.22
CA SER A 513 8.93 -18.08 47.34
C SER A 513 9.13 -19.43 48.00
N VAL A 514 8.17 -20.33 47.78
CA VAL A 514 8.29 -21.74 48.12
C VAL A 514 8.93 -22.46 46.94
N TYR A 515 9.92 -23.30 47.24
CA TYR A 515 10.58 -24.17 46.28
C TYR A 515 10.38 -25.61 46.71
N VAL A 516 10.09 -26.50 45.76
CA VAL A 516 9.95 -27.94 45.98
C VAL A 516 11.14 -28.68 45.38
N LYS A 517 11.20 -30.00 45.62
CA LYS A 517 12.28 -30.84 45.11
C LYS A 517 12.46 -30.65 43.60
N ASP A 518 13.73 -30.50 43.19
CA ASP A 518 14.20 -30.30 41.83
C ASP A 518 13.89 -28.93 41.20
N ASP A 519 13.26 -27.99 41.92
CA ASP A 519 13.26 -26.58 41.52
C ASP A 519 14.69 -26.05 41.49
N ILE A 520 15.00 -25.24 40.49
CA ILE A 520 16.33 -24.64 40.35
C ILE A 520 16.20 -23.12 40.30
N VAL A 521 17.06 -22.45 41.07
CA VAL A 521 17.11 -21.00 41.25
C VAL A 521 18.51 -20.47 41.03
N SER A 522 18.61 -19.16 40.76
CA SER A 522 19.87 -18.42 40.75
C SER A 522 20.01 -17.54 41.99
N TYR A 523 21.22 -17.50 42.58
CA TYR A 523 21.57 -16.56 43.65
C TYR A 523 23.06 -16.20 43.55
N ASP A 524 23.37 -14.90 43.52
CA ASP A 524 24.75 -14.36 43.51
C ASP A 524 25.70 -15.01 42.47
N GLY A 525 25.21 -15.19 41.23
CA GLY A 525 26.02 -15.78 40.16
C GLY A 525 26.26 -17.29 40.29
N VAL A 526 25.46 -17.99 41.10
CA VAL A 526 25.54 -19.45 41.27
C VAL A 526 24.16 -20.09 41.15
N LYS A 527 24.12 -21.30 40.58
CA LYS A 527 22.92 -22.11 40.40
C LYS A 527 22.73 -23.10 41.54
N TYR A 528 21.48 -23.22 42.01
CA TYR A 528 21.12 -24.09 43.13
C TYR A 528 19.87 -24.89 42.84
N LYS A 529 19.88 -26.19 43.13
CA LYS A 529 18.73 -27.09 43.03
C LYS A 529 18.18 -27.45 44.41
N ALA A 530 16.90 -27.22 44.64
CA ALA A 530 16.23 -27.62 45.88
C ALA A 530 16.21 -29.15 45.99
N LYS A 531 16.71 -29.68 47.10
CA LYS A 531 16.69 -31.13 47.38
C LYS A 531 15.30 -31.59 47.85
N TRP A 532 14.55 -30.68 48.47
CA TRP A 532 13.18 -30.86 48.96
C TRP A 532 12.56 -29.48 49.23
N TRP A 533 11.37 -29.45 49.83
CA TRP A 533 10.66 -28.22 50.16
C TRP A 533 11.52 -27.23 50.94
N THR A 534 11.57 -25.97 50.50
CA THR A 534 12.26 -24.89 51.20
C THR A 534 11.62 -23.53 50.91
N GLN A 535 11.70 -22.62 51.87
CA GLN A 535 11.30 -21.22 51.76
C GLN A 535 12.22 -20.39 52.66
N ASN A 536 12.62 -19.19 52.22
CA ASN A 536 13.45 -18.26 53.00
C ASN A 536 14.81 -18.82 53.48
N GLN A 537 15.29 -19.94 52.92
CA GLN A 537 16.64 -20.45 53.15
C GLN A 537 17.53 -20.07 51.97
N ARG A 538 18.38 -19.07 52.19
CA ARG A 538 19.31 -18.54 51.19
C ARG A 538 20.22 -19.63 50.59
N PRO A 539 20.30 -19.80 49.26
CA PRO A 539 21.00 -20.94 48.68
C PRO A 539 22.51 -20.99 48.93
N ASP A 540 23.17 -19.84 48.95
CA ASP A 540 24.61 -19.71 49.24
C ASP A 540 24.99 -20.15 50.66
N LEU A 541 24.07 -20.02 51.61
CA LEU A 541 24.27 -20.38 53.02
C LEU A 541 23.75 -21.77 53.38
N ASN A 542 22.96 -22.40 52.50
CA ASN A 542 22.24 -23.64 52.79
C ASN A 542 22.48 -24.69 51.70
N SER A 543 23.75 -24.94 51.38
CA SER A 543 24.18 -25.82 50.27
C SER A 543 25.12 -26.97 50.65
N ASN A 544 25.36 -27.22 51.93
CA ASN A 544 26.18 -28.36 52.35
C ASN A 544 25.49 -29.70 52.05
N LEU A 545 26.15 -30.83 52.36
CA LEU A 545 25.62 -32.17 52.09
C LEU A 545 24.20 -32.39 52.67
N TYR A 546 23.90 -31.82 53.83
CA TYR A 546 22.65 -31.98 54.58
C TYR A 546 21.66 -30.82 54.42
N ASP A 547 22.06 -29.70 53.78
CA ASP A 547 21.18 -28.55 53.59
C ASP A 547 20.23 -28.71 52.40
N VAL A 548 19.30 -27.76 52.29
CA VAL A 548 18.18 -27.76 51.35
C VAL A 548 18.56 -27.55 49.88
N TRP A 549 19.74 -27.00 49.57
CA TRP A 549 20.18 -26.73 48.21
C TRP A 549 21.36 -27.61 47.78
N THR A 550 21.42 -27.91 46.49
CA THR A 550 22.58 -28.51 45.81
C THR A 550 23.18 -27.46 44.89
N VAL A 551 24.47 -27.13 45.06
CA VAL A 551 25.19 -26.24 44.13
C VAL A 551 25.36 -26.96 42.80
N LEU A 552 24.94 -26.32 41.72
CA LEU A 552 25.09 -26.84 40.36
C LEU A 552 26.28 -26.23 39.61
N GLY A 553 26.80 -25.08 40.09
CA GLY A 553 27.93 -24.38 39.49
C GLY A 553 27.61 -22.90 39.19
N PRO A 554 28.55 -22.18 38.56
CA PRO A 554 28.37 -20.77 38.22
C PRO A 554 27.20 -20.54 37.24
N TYR A 555 26.55 -19.37 37.39
CA TYR A 555 25.58 -18.73 36.49
C TYR A 555 26.28 -17.72 35.61
#